data_AF-A0A1I3EQN2-F1
#
_entry.id   AF-A0A1I3EQN2-F1
#
_cell.length_a   1.000
_cell.length_b   1.000
_cell.length_c   1.000
_cell.angle_alpha   90.00
_cell.angle_beta   90.00
_cell.angle_gamma   90.00
#
_symmetry.space_group_name_H-M   'P 1'
#
loop_
_entity.id
_entity.type
_entity.pdbx_description
1 polymer ?
#
loop_
_entity_poly.entity_id
_entity_poly.type
_entity_poly.pdbx_seq_one_letter_code
_entity_poly.pdbx_strand_id
1 'polypeptide(L)' 'MEAKREDQTCALKLKYVKGQNSAGKDVYAVVTFPHVNPEVTDADMYETVVLMGRLQARSLHAIVREDSASLIPQG' A
#
# COMPACT_ATOMS: atom_id res chain seq x y z
N MET A 1 24.67 -24.09 -5.44
CA MET A 1 24.88 -22.67 -5.12
C MET A 1 23.76 -21.91 -5.80
N GLU A 2 22.67 -21.64 -5.07
CA GLU A 2 21.57 -20.86 -5.60
C GLU A 2 22.01 -19.39 -5.63
N ALA A 3 21.86 -18.76 -6.80
CA ALA A 3 22.08 -17.32 -6.92
C ALA A 3 21.01 -16.62 -6.06
N LYS A 4 21.41 -16.08 -4.91
CA LYS A 4 20.58 -15.13 -4.17
C LYS A 4 20.29 -13.97 -5.14
N ARG A 5 19.02 -13.79 -5.50
CA ARG A 5 18.57 -12.62 -6.26
C ARG A 5 18.72 -11.40 -5.35
N GLU A 6 19.90 -10.80 -5.34
CA GLU A 6 20.21 -9.66 -4.47
C GLU A 6 19.49 -8.35 -4.86
N ASP A 7 18.73 -8.31 -5.97
CA ASP A 7 18.13 -7.06 -6.47
C ASP A 7 16.64 -7.17 -6.87
N GLN A 8 15.82 -7.94 -6.14
CA GLN A 8 14.37 -7.88 -6.35
C GLN A 8 13.80 -6.59 -5.73
N THR A 9 13.89 -5.50 -6.48
CA THR A 9 13.17 -4.26 -6.17
C THR A 9 11.71 -4.40 -6.58
N CYS A 10 10.80 -4.39 -5.60
CA CYS A 10 9.36 -4.37 -5.84
C CYS A 10 8.81 -2.97 -5.55
N ALA A 11 7.99 -2.45 -6.47
CA ALA A 11 7.40 -1.12 -6.35
C ALA A 11 5.87 -1.18 -6.50
N LEU A 12 5.16 -0.61 -5.53
CA LEU A 12 3.70 -0.42 -5.61
C LEU A 12 3.39 0.94 -6.22
N LYS A 13 2.53 0.96 -7.24
CA LYS A 13 2.07 2.21 -7.89
C LYS A 13 0.56 2.37 -7.71
N LEU A 14 0.16 3.46 -7.07
CA LEU A 14 -1.25 3.80 -6.87
C LEU A 14 -1.63 4.95 -7.78
N LYS A 15 -2.63 4.74 -8.65
CA LYS A 15 -3.17 5.76 -9.55
C LYS A 15 -4.50 6.26 -9.00
N TYR A 16 -4.64 7.56 -8.82
CA TYR A 16 -5.85 8.20 -8.30
C TYR A 16 -6.24 9.42 -9.14
N VAL A 17 -7.51 9.80 -9.08
CA VAL A 17 -8.02 11.01 -9.73
C VAL A 17 -7.58 12.23 -8.90
N LYS A 18 -6.77 13.11 -9.48
CA LYS A 18 -6.31 14.36 -8.87
C LYS A 18 -7.31 15.51 -9.06
N GLY A 19 -8.15 15.40 -10.08
CA GLY A 19 -9.16 16.41 -10.43
C GLY A 19 -9.64 16.19 -11.86
N GLN A 20 -10.27 17.21 -12.45
CA GLN A 20 -10.69 17.22 -13.84
C GLN A 20 -10.04 18.37 -14.60
N ASN A 21 -9.80 18.19 -15.90
CA ASN A 21 -9.34 19.26 -16.77
C ASN A 21 -10.50 20.16 -17.21
N SER A 22 -10.20 21.22 -17.98
CA SER A 22 -11.20 22.16 -18.49
C SER A 22 -12.27 21.53 -19.40
N ALA A 23 -12.05 20.32 -19.90
CA ALA A 23 -13.01 19.54 -20.69
C ALA A 23 -13.82 18.53 -19.84
N GLY A 24 -13.70 18.59 -18.51
CA GLY A 24 -14.39 17.67 -17.59
C GLY A 24 -13.82 16.24 -17.59
N LYS A 25 -12.63 16.02 -18.16
CA LYS A 25 -11.98 14.71 -18.15
C LYS A 25 -11.10 14.56 -16.92
N ASP A 26 -11.16 13.39 -16.28
CA ASP A 26 -10.34 13.08 -15.12
C ASP A 26 -8.84 13.17 -15.44
N VAL A 27 -8.14 13.89 -14.59
CA VAL A 27 -6.69 13.98 -14.56
C VAL A 27 -6.20 13.07 -13.44
N TYR A 28 -5.35 12.13 -13.80
CA TYR A 28 -4.83 11.14 -12.86
C TYR A 28 -3.44 11.51 -12.37
N ALA A 29 -3.16 11.22 -11.11
CA ALA A 29 -1.83 11.23 -10.53
C ALA A 29 -1.42 9.82 -10.11
N VAL A 30 -0.11 9.58 -9.99
CA VAL A 30 0.45 8.32 -9.53
C VAL A 30 1.38 8.56 -8.36
N VAL A 31 1.22 7.79 -7.29
CA VAL A 31 2.17 7.69 -6.19
C VAL A 31 2.89 6.34 -6.30
N THR A 32 4.22 6.36 -6.17
CA THR A 32 5.06 5.17 -6.27
C THR A 32 5.74 4.92 -4.92
N PHE A 33 5.65 3.69 -4.42
CA PHE A 33 6.36 3.20 -3.25
C PHE A 33 7.43 2.21 -3.73
N PRO A 34 8.71 2.60 -3.81
CA PRO A 34 9.74 1.82 -4.49
C PRO A 34 10.40 0.70 -3.65
N HIS A 35 10.08 0.63 -2.36
CA HIS A 35 10.71 -0.31 -1.41
C HIS A 35 9.66 -1.23 -0.78
N VAL A 36 8.86 -1.88 -1.61
CA VAL A 36 7.89 -2.88 -1.13
C VAL A 36 8.61 -4.20 -0.95
N ASN A 37 8.26 -4.94 0.10
CA ASN A 37 8.80 -6.27 0.31
C ASN A 37 8.38 -7.19 -0.86
N PRO A 38 9.33 -7.74 -1.65
CA PRO A 38 9.03 -8.59 -2.80
C PRO A 38 8.40 -9.94 -2.42
N GLU A 39 8.41 -10.33 -1.15
CA GLU A 39 7.77 -11.55 -0.66
C GLU A 39 6.25 -11.39 -0.51
N VAL A 40 5.72 -10.16 -0.50
CA VAL A 40 4.28 -9.91 -0.44
C VAL A 40 3.67 -10.24 -1.79
N THR A 41 2.60 -11.03 -1.80
CA THR A 41 1.95 -11.41 -3.06
C THR A 41 1.20 -10.23 -3.68
N ASP A 42 1.05 -10.24 -5.00
CA ASP A 42 0.24 -9.25 -5.72
C ASP A 42 -1.21 -9.22 -5.24
N ALA A 43 -1.74 -10.37 -4.82
CA ALA A 43 -3.09 -10.51 -4.27
C ALA A 43 -3.21 -9.77 -2.93
N ASP A 44 -2.28 -9.99 -2.00
CA ASP A 44 -2.27 -9.33 -0.69
C ASP A 44 -2.12 -7.81 -0.84
N MET A 45 -1.27 -7.37 -1.77
CA MET A 45 -1.13 -5.95 -2.10
C MET A 45 -2.44 -5.37 -2.65
N TYR A 46 -3.09 -6.09 -3.57
CA TYR A 46 -4.36 -5.64 -4.16
C TYR A 46 -5.47 -5.52 -3.12
N GLU A 47 -5.66 -6.54 -2.27
CA GLU A 47 -6.67 -6.52 -1.21
C GLU A 47 -6.45 -5.35 -0.24
N THR A 48 -5.21 -5.13 0.18
CA THR A 48 -4.84 -4.01 1.06
C THR A 48 -5.20 -2.66 0.42
N VAL A 49 -4.87 -2.45 -0.86
CA VAL A 49 -5.17 -1.20 -1.57
C VAL A 49 -6.68 -0.98 -1.74
N VAL A 50 -7.45 -2.04 -1.99
CA VAL A 50 -8.92 -1.97 -2.04
C VAL A 50 -9.50 -1.55 -0.69
N LEU A 51 -8.99 -2.12 0.41
CA LEU A 51 -9.41 -1.74 1.77
C LEU A 51 -9.05 -0.28 2.09
N MET A 52 -7.87 0.18 1.70
CA MET A 52 -7.48 1.59 1.82
C MET A 52 -8.39 2.53 1.02
N GLY A 53 -8.80 2.13 -0.19
CA GLY A 53 -9.76 2.88 -0.99
C GLY A 53 -11.13 3.00 -0.31
N ARG A 54 -11.63 1.91 0.31
CA ARG A 54 -12.88 1.94 1.11
C ARG A 54 -12.77 2.82 2.34
N LEU A 55 -11.57 2.93 2.90
CA LEU A 55 -11.27 3.81 4.03
C LEU A 55 -11.40 5.29 3.66
N GLN A 56 -11.17 5.70 2.41
CA GLN A 56 -11.42 7.08 1.97
C GLN A 56 -12.91 7.46 2.02
N ALA A 57 -13.82 6.49 1.98
CA ALA A 57 -15.26 6.71 2.15
C ALA A 57 -15.68 6.82 3.62
N ARG A 58 -14.74 6.70 4.58
CA ARG A 58 -15.01 6.71 6.03
C ARG A 58 -14.04 7.64 6.74
N SER A 59 -14.48 8.25 7.84
CA SER A 59 -13.56 9.03 8.69
C SER A 59 -12.65 8.08 9.47
N LEU A 60 -11.33 8.30 9.38
CA LEU A 60 -10.34 7.62 10.21
C LEU A 60 -10.45 8.09 11.66
N HIS A 61 -10.65 7.16 12.60
CA HIS A 61 -10.75 7.49 14.03
C HIS A 61 -9.40 7.38 14.76
N ALA A 62 -8.61 6.35 14.46
CA ALA A 62 -7.30 6.11 15.06
C ALA A 62 -6.39 5.31 14.12
N ILE A 63 -5.07 5.43 14.32
CA ILE A 63 -4.05 4.59 13.70
C ILE A 63 -3.28 3.93 14.84
N VAL A 64 -3.34 2.61 14.94
CA VAL A 64 -2.66 1.81 15.97
C VAL A 64 -1.63 0.93 15.29
N ARG A 65 -0.41 0.94 15.83
CA ARG A 65 0.64 -0.02 15.46
C ARG A 65 0.63 -1.15 16.47
N GLU A 66 0.35 -2.36 16.02
CA GLU A 66 0.48 -3.56 16.84
C GLU A 66 1.74 -4.31 16.39
N ASP A 67 2.78 -4.24 17.21
CA ASP A 67 3.99 -5.04 17.01
C ASP A 67 3.80 -6.39 17.69
N SER A 68 3.72 -7.47 16.91
CA SER A 68 3.71 -8.85 17.43
C SER A 68 5.01 -9.25 18.15
N ALA A 69 6.02 -8.38 18.16
CA ALA A 69 7.26 -8.53 18.91
C ALA A 69 7.11 -8.27 20.43
N SER A 70 5.96 -7.77 20.91
CA SER A 70 5.73 -7.61 22.35
C SER A 70 4.91 -8.78 22.92
N LEU A 71 5.50 -9.98 22.91
CA LEU A 71 5.08 -11.10 23.75
C LEU A 71 5.66 -10.93 25.16
N ILE A 72 5.22 -9.91 25.90
CA ILE A 72 5.32 -9.94 27.35
C ILE A 72 3.89 -10.11 27.88
N PRO A 73 3.59 -11.21 28.59
CA PRO A 73 2.31 -11.36 29.25
C PRO A 73 2.15 -10.20 30.23
N GLN A 74 1.16 -9.35 30.02
CA GLN A 74 0.69 -8.45 31.07
C GLN A 74 -0.12 -9.33 32.03
N GLY A 75 0.54 -9.77 33.10
CA GLY A 75 -0.10 -10.42 34.25
C GLY A 75 -0.89 -9.44 35.11
#